data_AF-F0Y2H4-F1
#
_entry.id   AF-F0Y2H4-F1
#
_cell.length_a   1.000
_cell.length_b   1.000
_cell.length_c   1.000
_cell.angle_alpha   90.00
_cell.angle_beta   90.00
_cell.angle_gamma   90.00
#
_symmetry.space_group_name_H-M   'P 1'
#
loop_
_entity.id
_entity.type
_entity.pdbx_description
1 polymer ?
#
loop_
_entity_poly.entity_id
_entity_poly.type
_entity_poly.pdbx_seq_one_letter_code
_entity_poly.pdbx_strand_id
1 'polypeptide(L)'
;LLVVSGSEMVKGKYAGVGVERVRQLFSAARRAAAAAKRRAALVFIDEIDSCGRARGGDSSAVGADHDNTLNQLLVELDGFGARDDGAPLVVVLAATNRATSLDAALLRKGRFDKIVELRAPDLEGRRKLFDHYV
;
A
#
# COMPACT_ATOMS: atom_id res chain seq x y z
N LEU A 1 0.03 -2.75 -13.77
CA LEU A 1 -0.65 -2.77 -12.48
C LEU A 1 -0.13 -3.97 -11.71
N LEU A 2 0.38 -3.76 -10.51
CA LEU A 2 0.70 -4.83 -9.57
C LEU A 2 -0.32 -4.77 -8.43
N VAL A 3 -0.88 -5.92 -8.08
CA VAL A 3 -1.92 -6.04 -7.04
C VAL A 3 -1.35 -6.93 -5.94
N VAL A 4 -1.51 -6.52 -4.68
CA VAL A 4 -1.05 -7.26 -3.51
C VAL A 4 -2.01 -7.04 -2.35
N SER A 5 -2.21 -8.05 -1.49
CA SER A 5 -2.87 -7.85 -0.20
C SER A 5 -1.83 -7.43 0.84
N GLY A 6 -2.17 -6.45 1.69
CA GLY A 6 -1.34 -6.02 2.81
C GLY A 6 -1.04 -7.19 3.76
N SER A 7 -1.92 -8.18 3.86
CA SER A 7 -1.69 -9.41 4.63
C SER A 7 -0.49 -10.20 4.09
N GLU A 8 -0.28 -10.21 2.77
CA GLU A 8 0.86 -10.87 2.14
C GLU A 8 2.18 -10.18 2.47
N MET A 9 2.18 -8.92 2.91
CA MET A 9 3.40 -8.26 3.36
C MET A 9 3.82 -8.73 4.76
N VAL A 10 2.91 -9.26 5.57
CA VAL A 10 3.17 -9.65 6.97
C VAL A 10 3.07 -11.16 7.21
N LYS A 11 2.69 -11.96 6.20
CA LYS A 11 2.62 -13.43 6.29
C LYS A 11 4.00 -14.08 6.46
N GLY A 12 4.42 -14.35 7.68
CA GLY A 12 5.64 -15.13 7.95
C GLY A 12 5.89 -15.31 9.45
N LYS A 13 6.52 -16.41 9.83
CA LYS A 13 7.01 -16.62 11.21
C LYS A 13 8.44 -16.10 11.42
N TYR A 14 9.07 -15.62 10.36
CA TYR A 14 10.47 -15.23 10.34
C TYR A 14 10.60 -13.72 10.23
N ALA A 15 11.40 -13.14 11.12
CA ALA A 15 11.71 -11.72 11.11
C ALA A 15 12.35 -11.30 9.77
N GLY A 16 11.97 -10.12 9.28
CA GLY A 16 12.53 -9.49 8.08
C GLY A 16 11.87 -9.89 6.76
N VAL A 17 10.97 -10.88 6.76
CA VAL A 17 10.27 -11.31 5.53
C VAL A 17 9.40 -10.20 4.96
N GLY A 18 8.74 -9.42 5.81
CA GLY A 18 7.88 -8.34 5.34
C GLY A 18 8.63 -7.17 4.72
N VAL A 19 9.77 -6.79 5.32
CA VAL A 19 10.67 -5.75 4.78
C VAL A 19 11.13 -6.11 3.36
N GLU A 20 11.57 -7.35 3.16
CA GLU A 20 12.04 -7.80 1.85
C GLU A 20 10.90 -7.83 0.82
N ARG A 21 9.70 -8.26 1.20
CA ARG A 21 8.53 -8.24 0.30
C ARG A 21 8.17 -6.84 -0.17
N VAL A 22 8.23 -5.84 0.72
CA VAL A 22 8.00 -4.44 0.35
C VAL A 22 9.05 -3.98 -0.66
N ARG A 23 10.34 -4.24 -0.42
CA ARG A 23 11.40 -3.89 -1.40
C ARG A 23 11.20 -4.57 -2.74
N GLN A 24 10.86 -5.86 -2.73
CA GLN A 24 10.62 -6.64 -3.94
C GLN A 24 9.43 -6.11 -4.73
N LEU A 25 8.32 -5.75 -4.06
CA LEU A 25 7.14 -5.17 -4.69
C LEU A 25 7.48 -3.90 -5.47
N PHE A 26 8.13 -2.93 -4.81
CA PHE A 26 8.47 -1.66 -5.43
C PHE A 26 9.55 -1.83 -6.52
N SER A 27 10.53 -2.72 -6.30
CA SER A 27 11.53 -3.04 -7.30
C SER A 27 10.90 -3.71 -8.54
N ALA A 28 9.97 -4.65 -8.34
CA ALA A 28 9.22 -5.28 -9.43
C ALA A 28 8.36 -4.26 -10.20
N ALA A 29 7.72 -3.32 -9.50
CA ALA A 29 6.95 -2.23 -10.10
C ALA A 29 7.83 -1.38 -11.03
N ARG A 30 9.00 -0.95 -10.54
CA ARG A 30 9.97 -0.16 -11.33
C ARG A 30 10.48 -0.94 -12.54
N ARG A 31 10.88 -2.20 -12.36
CA ARG A 31 11.33 -3.07 -13.47
C ARG A 31 10.25 -3.27 -14.53
N ALA A 32 9.01 -3.53 -14.11
CA ALA A 32 7.89 -3.74 -15.01
C ALA A 32 7.59 -2.47 -15.83
N ALA A 33 7.59 -1.29 -15.19
CA ALA A 33 7.43 -0.03 -15.90
C ALA A 33 8.58 0.25 -16.87
N ALA A 34 9.83 0.03 -16.46
CA ALA A 34 11.00 0.23 -17.31
C ALA A 34 10.97 -0.69 -18.55
N ALA A 35 10.69 -1.98 -18.34
CA ALA A 35 10.56 -2.96 -19.43
C ALA A 35 9.44 -2.58 -20.40
N ALA A 36 8.32 -2.05 -19.89
CA ALA A 36 7.20 -1.56 -20.69
C ALA A 36 7.41 -0.13 -21.24
N LYS A 37 8.60 0.48 -21.05
CA LYS A 37 8.93 1.87 -21.42
C LYS A 37 7.90 2.88 -20.92
N ARG A 38 7.39 2.68 -19.71
CA ARG A 38 6.43 3.56 -19.02
C ARG A 38 7.17 4.45 -18.03
N ARG A 39 6.71 5.69 -17.89
CA ARG A 39 7.24 6.65 -16.91
C ARG A 39 6.78 6.34 -15.48
N ALA A 40 5.76 5.50 -15.33
CA ALA A 40 5.21 5.12 -14.03
C ALA A 40 4.69 3.69 -13.98
N ALA A 41 4.69 3.11 -12.77
CA ALA A 41 4.00 1.89 -12.39
C ALA A 41 2.88 2.22 -11.39
N LEU A 42 1.80 1.44 -11.42
CA LEU A 42 0.74 1.49 -10.43
C LEU A 42 0.80 0.23 -9.57
N VAL A 43 0.92 0.41 -8.26
CA VAL A 43 0.80 -0.63 -7.22
C VAL A 43 -0.52 -0.43 -6.49
N PHE A 44 -1.32 -1.48 -6.38
CA PHE A 44 -2.55 -1.51 -5.60
C PHE A 44 -2.36 -2.43 -4.38
N ILE A 45 -2.55 -1.89 -3.18
CA ILE A 45 -2.45 -2.61 -1.91
C ILE A 45 -3.86 -2.72 -1.30
N ASP A 46 -4.45 -3.90 -1.33
CA ASP A 46 -5.68 -4.15 -0.60
C ASP A 46 -5.40 -4.41 0.89
N GLU A 47 -6.37 -4.18 1.77
CA GLU A 47 -6.24 -4.43 3.22
C GLU A 47 -4.95 -3.85 3.83
N ILE A 48 -4.62 -2.59 3.49
CA ILE A 48 -3.38 -1.96 3.96
C ILE A 48 -3.30 -1.87 5.49
N ASP A 49 -4.43 -1.93 6.21
CA ASP A 49 -4.45 -2.02 7.67
C ASP A 49 -3.83 -3.31 8.22
N SER A 50 -3.56 -4.32 7.39
CA SER A 50 -2.80 -5.50 7.81
C SER A 50 -1.32 -5.17 8.06
N CYS A 51 -0.72 -4.32 7.23
CA CYS A 51 0.70 -3.92 7.32
C CYS A 51 0.89 -2.45 7.76
N GLY A 52 -0.20 -1.71 7.93
CA GLY A 52 -0.22 -0.26 8.16
C GLY A 52 -0.81 0.17 9.49
N ARG A 53 -1.03 -0.74 10.44
CA ARG A 53 -1.59 -0.42 11.76
C ARG A 53 -0.68 0.47 12.59
N ALA A 54 -1.29 1.28 13.46
CA ALA A 54 -0.58 2.12 14.42
C ALA A 54 0.35 1.28 15.32
N ARG A 55 1.54 1.83 15.57
CA ARG A 55 2.56 1.23 16.43
C ARG A 55 2.10 1.21 17.88
N GLY A 56 2.47 0.15 18.60
CA GLY A 56 2.34 0.09 20.05
C GLY A 56 1.25 -0.86 20.53
N GLY A 57 1.64 -1.71 21.47
CA GLY A 57 0.76 -2.66 22.15
C GLY A 57 1.38 -4.04 22.30
N ASP A 58 2.29 -4.42 21.41
CA ASP A 58 2.92 -5.73 21.43
C ASP A 58 4.45 -5.61 21.37
N SER A 59 5.11 -5.87 22.51
CA SER A 59 6.57 -5.95 22.63
C SER A 59 7.14 -7.28 22.12
N SER A 60 6.29 -8.15 21.56
CA SER A 60 6.73 -9.39 20.94
C SER A 60 7.61 -9.13 19.71
N ALA A 61 8.42 -10.14 19.35
CA ALA A 61 9.20 -10.14 18.12
C ALA A 61 8.32 -9.97 16.86
N VAL A 62 7.04 -10.36 16.92
CA VAL A 62 6.08 -10.20 15.83
C VAL A 62 5.66 -8.73 15.67
N GLY A 63 5.43 -8.02 16.78
CA GLY A 63 5.17 -6.58 16.77
C GLY A 63 6.33 -5.79 16.17
N ALA A 64 7.56 -6.12 16.55
CA ALA A 64 8.76 -5.49 15.98
C ALA A 64 8.91 -5.73 14.47
N ASP A 65 8.55 -6.92 13.97
CA ASP A 65 8.60 -7.23 12.53
C ASP A 65 7.53 -6.47 11.73
N HIS A 66 6.34 -6.31 12.31
CA HIS A 66 5.28 -5.47 11.76
C HIS A 66 5.72 -4.01 11.65
N ASP A 67 6.26 -3.44 12.73
CA ASP A 67 6.77 -2.07 12.76
C ASP A 67 7.89 -1.86 11.73
N ASN A 68 8.78 -2.83 11.57
CA ASN A 68 9.85 -2.78 10.55
C ASN A 68 9.29 -2.81 9.13
N THR A 69 8.27 -3.62 8.87
CA THR A 69 7.60 -3.71 7.57
C THR A 69 6.90 -2.38 7.24
N LEU A 70 6.20 -1.79 8.22
CA LEU A 70 5.59 -0.47 8.10
C LEU A 70 6.66 0.60 7.80
N ASN A 71 7.76 0.62 8.56
CA ASN A 71 8.86 1.56 8.33
C ASN A 71 9.42 1.43 6.90
N GLN A 72 9.60 0.21 6.40
CA GLN A 72 10.07 -0.01 5.04
C GLN A 72 9.05 0.49 3.99
N LEU A 73 7.75 0.32 4.24
CA LEU A 73 6.71 0.88 3.38
C LEU A 73 6.76 2.41 3.36
N LEU A 74 6.92 3.06 4.52
CA LEU A 74 7.08 4.51 4.61
C LEU A 74 8.30 5.01 3.84
N VAL A 75 9.42 4.29 3.89
CA VAL A 75 10.63 4.63 3.12
C VAL A 75 10.39 4.56 1.61
N GLU A 76 9.70 3.53 1.12
CA GLU A 76 9.37 3.44 -0.31
C GLU A 76 8.36 4.51 -0.75
N LEU A 77 7.43 4.92 0.13
CA LEU A 77 6.48 6.01 -0.13
C LEU A 77 7.13 7.40 -0.06
N ASP A 78 8.10 7.63 0.83
CA ASP A 78 8.84 8.90 0.88
C ASP A 78 9.79 9.06 -0.32
N GLY A 79 10.15 7.95 -0.98
CA GLY A 79 10.94 7.91 -2.21
C GLY A 79 10.26 8.51 -3.45
N PHE A 80 9.10 9.17 -3.30
CA PHE A 80 8.43 9.95 -4.35
C PHE A 80 9.25 11.16 -4.83
N GLY A 81 10.27 11.58 -4.09
CA GLY A 81 11.30 12.49 -4.60
C GLY A 81 12.13 11.75 -5.64
N ALA A 82 12.03 12.20 -6.89
CA ALA A 82 12.82 11.76 -8.04
C ALA A 82 14.18 11.22 -7.59
N ARG A 83 14.37 9.90 -7.69
CA ARG A 83 15.73 9.45 -7.90
C ARG A 83 16.10 10.09 -9.24
N ASP A 84 17.05 11.02 -9.23
CA ASP A 84 17.61 11.65 -10.44
C ASP A 84 18.30 10.61 -11.37
N ASP A 85 18.12 9.31 -11.10
CA ASP A 85 18.63 8.16 -11.83
C ASP A 85 17.74 7.73 -13.02
N GLY A 86 16.60 8.39 -13.23
CA GLY A 86 15.68 8.08 -14.34
C GLY A 86 14.77 6.87 -14.10
N ALA A 87 14.67 6.36 -12.87
CA ALA A 87 13.77 5.26 -12.54
C ALA A 87 12.28 5.66 -12.73
N PRO A 88 11.41 4.72 -13.16
CA PRO A 88 9.97 4.99 -13.25
C PRO A 88 9.35 5.32 -11.89
N LEU A 89 8.42 6.28 -11.88
CA LEU A 89 7.62 6.63 -10.72
C LEU A 89 6.75 5.45 -10.27
N VAL A 90 6.64 5.19 -8.97
CA VAL A 90 5.68 4.21 -8.44
C VAL A 90 4.52 4.96 -7.80
N VAL A 91 3.35 4.90 -8.42
CA VAL A 91 2.09 5.40 -7.84
C VAL A 91 1.47 4.28 -7.03
N VAL A 92 1.07 4.58 -5.79
CA VAL A 92 0.45 3.60 -4.89
C VAL A 92 -1.01 3.97 -4.65
N LEU A 93 -1.90 3.02 -4.89
CA LEU A 93 -3.30 3.05 -4.43
C LEU A 93 -3.44 2.01 -3.32
N ALA A 94 -4.21 2.33 -2.28
CA ALA A 94 -4.45 1.42 -1.18
C ALA A 94 -5.92 1.42 -0.77
N ALA A 95 -6.39 0.27 -0.30
CA ALA A 95 -7.75 0.10 0.23
C ALA A 95 -7.70 -0.43 1.67
N THR A 96 -8.65 0.01 2.49
CA THR A 96 -8.85 -0.52 3.84
C THR A 96 -10.30 -0.34 4.29
N ASN A 97 -10.75 -1.26 5.14
CA ASN A 97 -12.01 -1.15 5.85
C ASN A 97 -11.87 -0.51 7.25
N ARG A 98 -10.62 -0.25 7.70
CA ARG A 98 -10.31 0.20 9.06
C ARG A 98 -9.40 1.42 9.05
N ALA A 99 -9.82 2.49 8.40
CA ALA A 99 -9.04 3.73 8.26
C ALA A 99 -8.55 4.30 9.60
N THR A 100 -9.35 4.20 10.67
CA THR A 100 -9.00 4.66 12.03
C THR A 100 -7.88 3.88 12.69
N SER A 101 -7.57 2.66 12.20
CA SER A 101 -6.51 1.81 12.75
C SER A 101 -5.15 2.06 12.12
N LEU A 102 -5.08 2.87 11.06
CA LEU A 102 -3.85 3.15 10.33
C LEU A 102 -2.90 4.04 11.11
N ASP A 103 -1.60 3.79 10.97
CA ASP A 103 -0.56 4.68 11.48
C ASP A 103 -0.68 6.07 10.82
N ALA A 104 -0.77 7.12 11.63
CA ALA A 104 -0.89 8.50 11.17
C ALA A 104 0.27 8.93 10.25
N ALA A 105 1.43 8.27 10.34
CA ALA A 105 2.55 8.45 9.44
C ALA A 105 2.17 8.16 7.98
N LEU A 106 1.33 7.16 7.70
CA LEU A 106 0.89 6.84 6.34
C LEU A 106 0.07 7.96 5.70
N LEU A 107 -0.66 8.73 6.52
CA LEU A 107 -1.57 9.79 6.09
C LEU A 107 -0.90 11.16 5.99
N ARG A 108 0.42 11.24 6.22
CA ARG A 108 1.16 12.49 6.08
C ARG A 108 1.31 12.87 4.60
N LYS A 109 1.39 14.18 4.34
CA LYS A 109 1.64 14.72 3.00
C LYS A 109 2.91 14.11 2.40
N GLY A 110 2.83 13.66 1.15
CA GLY A 110 3.92 12.96 0.45
C GLY A 110 3.81 11.43 0.47
N ARG A 111 2.86 10.86 1.23
CA ARG A 111 2.55 9.43 1.26
C ARG A 111 1.15 9.20 0.70
N PHE A 112 0.16 8.85 1.53
CA PHE A 112 -1.25 8.84 1.12
C PHE A 112 -1.87 10.22 1.36
N ASP A 113 -1.62 11.15 0.44
CA ASP A 113 -2.11 12.52 0.47
C ASP A 113 -3.55 12.68 -0.08
N LYS A 114 -4.01 11.72 -0.88
CA LYS A 114 -5.38 11.65 -1.41
C LYS A 114 -6.14 10.51 -0.76
N ILE A 115 -7.17 10.88 0.01
CA ILE A 115 -8.08 9.94 0.66
C ILE A 115 -9.45 10.08 0.00
N VAL A 116 -9.99 8.96 -0.48
CA VAL A 116 -11.33 8.89 -1.07
C VAL A 116 -12.15 7.96 -0.20
N GLU A 117 -13.18 8.51 0.44
CA GLU A 117 -14.13 7.72 1.23
C GLU A 117 -15.16 7.08 0.29
N LEU A 118 -15.22 5.75 0.27
CA LEU A 118 -16.24 5.01 -0.46
C LEU A 118 -17.42 4.72 0.49
N ARG A 119 -18.54 5.37 0.23
CA ARG A 119 -19.79 5.14 0.95
C ARG A 119 -20.67 4.14 0.21
N ALA A 120 -21.60 3.53 0.94
CA ALA A 120 -22.63 2.71 0.31
C ALA A 120 -23.37 3.54 -0.75
N PRO A 121 -23.70 2.95 -1.91
CA PRO A 121 -24.41 3.65 -2.96
C PRO A 121 -25.81 4.08 -2.48
N ASP A 122 -26.22 5.26 -2.92
CA ASP A 122 -27.58 5.78 -2.75
C ASP A 122 -28.57 5.03 -3.66
N LEU A 123 -29.84 5.44 -3.65
CA LEU A 123 -30.87 4.77 -4.45
C LEU A 123 -30.55 4.80 -5.95
N GLU A 124 -30.05 5.92 -6.46
CA GLU A 124 -29.69 6.05 -7.87
C GLU A 124 -28.47 5.17 -8.22
N GLY A 125 -27.45 5.16 -7.36
CA GLY A 125 -26.28 4.31 -7.48
C GLY A 125 -26.64 2.82 -7.42
N ARG A 126 -27.57 2.43 -6.54
CA ARG A 126 -28.10 1.06 -6.47
C ARG A 126 -28.86 0.67 -7.72
N ARG A 127 -29.68 1.57 -8.27
CA ARG A 127 -30.38 1.34 -9.54
C ARG A 127 -29.38 1.15 -10.69
N LYS A 128 -28.38 2.02 -10.80
CA LYS A 128 -27.30 1.90 -11.80
C LYS A 128 -26.53 0.58 -11.66
N LEU A 129 -26.25 0.17 -10.42
CA LEU A 129 -25.62 -1.12 -10.14
C LEU A 129 -26.52 -2.28 -10.58
N PHE A 130 -27.81 -2.23 -10.27
CA PHE A 130 -28.78 -3.26 -10.67
C PHE A 130 -28.85 -3.39 -12.19
N ASP A 131 -29.05 -2.27 -12.89
CA ASP A 131 -29.14 -2.23 -14.36
C ASP A 131 -27.84 -2.69 -15.05
N HIS A 132 -26.69 -2.64 -14.36
CA HIS A 132 -25.42 -3.11 -14.90
C HIS A 132 -25.21 -4.62 -14.74
N TYR A 133 -25.71 -5.21 -13.65
CA TYR A 133 -25.44 -6.61 -13.28
C TYR A 133 -26.62 -7.56 -13.51
N VAL A 134 -27.83 -7.04 -13.73
CA VAL A 134 -29.07 -7.79 -13.95
C VAL A 134 -29.66 -7.44 -15.32
#